data_AF-A0AAU8JH11-F1
#
_entry.id   AF-A0AAU8JH11-F1
#
_cell.length_a   1.000
_cell.length_b   1.000
_cell.length_c   1.000
_cell.angle_alpha   90.00
_cell.angle_beta   90.00
_cell.angle_gamma   90.00
#
_symmetry.space_group_name_H-M   'P 1'
#
loop_
_entity.id
_entity.type
_entity.pdbx_description
1 polymer ?
#
loop_
_entity_poly.entity_id
_entity_poly.type
_entity_poly.pdbx_seq_one_letter_code
_entity_poly.pdbx_strand_id
1 'polypeptide(L)'
;MFSPIPLTPVFFNPNDSQDGNSSPDFGHDNHTHIDTSHNLNEQHSNLLSNNDYYGDSYGLNHNSFNDLAAHQHFDPNHPHGSVIGHPAEEMNHWHQQISSDACGIATQQSAIEHINHQSYSQEQLLNHAQENHWYSSHIGTPAEDFGKLITEQTGVNVEHHYHGTIDEIATKLSQHEEVFVGVSADIINLPDRNSILGQTAPDLFDPHQYQGAEANHVVQVIGVEIDPINSHNSYVIVNDSSSPDGRGLEIPFDQFQEAMNASHGYIASTEIHHNNLAGNHDHGMAFRGCDDYGFDSDRKDFYIDGHIRGHCVGRKFYTDSSYHGTYTTYKGRIGTDMNIYDSQDIKVGYIDDCGRIHNAQGVMVISDTNHSGFANAAYYLLNLIG
;
A
#
# COMPACT_ATOMS: atom_id res chain seq x y z
N MET A 1 -47.80 -18.18 -48.79
CA MET A 1 -46.92 -18.07 -47.60
C MET A 1 -46.25 -16.72 -47.67
N PHE A 2 -46.56 -15.86 -46.72
CA PHE A 2 -46.21 -14.45 -46.68
C PHE A 2 -44.76 -14.25 -46.22
N SER A 3 -44.03 -13.30 -46.82
CA SER A 3 -42.87 -12.65 -46.18
C SER A 3 -43.34 -11.53 -45.25
N PRO A 4 -42.59 -11.27 -44.16
CA PRO A 4 -42.21 -9.91 -43.79
C PRO A 4 -40.70 -9.82 -43.48
N ILE A 5 -39.93 -8.94 -44.12
CA ILE A 5 -39.56 -7.55 -43.75
C ILE A 5 -38.82 -7.43 -42.39
N PRO A 6 -37.62 -6.80 -42.36
CA PRO A 6 -36.77 -6.63 -41.18
C PRO A 6 -37.23 -5.46 -40.30
N LEU A 7 -36.81 -5.44 -39.03
CA LEU A 7 -37.00 -4.29 -38.14
C LEU A 7 -35.63 -3.71 -37.74
N THR A 8 -35.33 -2.57 -38.34
CA THR A 8 -34.51 -1.47 -37.82
C THR A 8 -35.28 -0.19 -38.16
N PRO A 9 -34.95 0.98 -37.61
CA PRO A 9 -34.94 1.44 -36.22
C PRO A 9 -36.07 2.48 -36.00
N VAL A 10 -36.27 2.98 -34.77
CA VAL A 10 -37.04 4.22 -34.54
C VAL A 10 -36.22 5.16 -33.66
N PHE A 11 -35.57 6.12 -34.30
CA PHE A 11 -35.38 7.45 -33.73
C PHE A 11 -36.65 8.26 -34.03
N PHE A 12 -37.10 9.10 -33.09
CA PHE A 12 -37.54 10.48 -33.37
C PHE A 12 -37.56 11.26 -32.05
N ASN A 13 -36.54 12.11 -31.88
CA ASN A 13 -36.61 13.40 -31.20
C ASN A 13 -37.64 14.29 -31.93
N PRO A 14 -38.33 15.23 -31.28
CA PRO A 14 -38.10 16.60 -31.78
C PRO A 14 -38.18 17.71 -30.72
N ASN A 15 -37.07 18.46 -30.67
CA ASN A 15 -36.98 19.90 -31.00
C ASN A 15 -37.45 20.92 -29.95
N ASP A 16 -36.91 22.13 -29.84
CA ASP A 16 -35.94 22.96 -30.59
C ASP A 16 -35.42 23.97 -29.54
N SER A 17 -34.23 24.57 -29.59
CA SER A 17 -33.66 25.42 -30.65
C SER A 17 -32.15 25.60 -30.39
N GLN A 18 -31.26 25.36 -31.36
CA GLN A 18 -30.66 26.36 -32.28
C GLN A 18 -30.03 27.57 -31.55
N ASP A 19 -28.76 27.94 -31.69
CA ASP A 19 -27.77 27.90 -32.80
C ASP A 19 -26.36 27.69 -32.20
N GLY A 20 -25.35 27.03 -32.77
CA GLY A 20 -24.83 27.09 -34.14
C GLY A 20 -23.47 27.82 -34.10
N ASN A 21 -22.33 27.10 -34.25
CA ASN A 21 -21.37 27.26 -35.36
C ASN A 21 -20.06 26.44 -35.19
N SER A 22 -19.66 25.79 -36.29
CA SER A 22 -18.28 25.45 -36.74
C SER A 22 -17.40 24.41 -36.00
N SER A 23 -17.26 23.25 -36.66
CA SER A 23 -16.16 22.24 -36.63
C SER A 23 -14.76 22.85 -36.95
N PRO A 24 -13.60 22.17 -36.75
CA PRO A 24 -13.41 20.73 -36.96
C PRO A 24 -12.56 19.94 -35.92
N ASP A 25 -12.95 18.68 -35.77
CA ASP A 25 -12.12 17.47 -35.87
C ASP A 25 -10.71 17.49 -35.23
N PHE A 26 -10.61 16.90 -34.03
CA PHE A 26 -9.38 16.24 -33.56
C PHE A 26 -9.76 14.95 -32.81
N GLY A 27 -9.23 13.84 -33.33
CA GLY A 27 -8.71 12.70 -32.59
C GLY A 27 -9.55 12.14 -31.46
N HIS A 28 -10.21 11.02 -31.73
CA HIS A 28 -10.53 10.02 -30.72
C HIS A 28 -9.25 9.55 -30.02
N ASP A 29 -9.09 9.91 -28.75
CA ASP A 29 -8.29 9.16 -27.79
C ASP A 29 -9.21 8.82 -26.60
N ASN A 30 -9.37 7.52 -26.34
CA ASN A 30 -10.14 7.00 -25.21
C ASN A 30 -9.36 7.28 -23.91
N HIS A 31 -9.69 8.36 -23.22
CA HIS A 31 -9.25 8.61 -21.86
C HIS A 31 -10.29 8.06 -20.88
N THR A 32 -9.90 7.09 -20.05
CA THR A 32 -10.70 6.62 -18.92
C THR A 32 -10.67 7.70 -17.84
N HIS A 33 -11.75 8.47 -17.75
CA HIS A 33 -11.94 9.45 -16.69
C HIS A 33 -12.33 8.73 -15.38
N ILE A 34 -11.66 9.06 -14.27
CA ILE A 34 -12.17 8.76 -12.93
C ILE A 34 -13.31 9.76 -12.69
N ASP A 35 -14.55 9.34 -12.92
CA ASP A 35 -15.72 10.20 -12.76
C ASP A 35 -16.18 10.17 -11.29
N THR A 36 -15.93 11.25 -10.55
CA THR A 36 -16.33 11.40 -9.14
C THR A 36 -17.81 11.74 -8.93
N SER A 37 -18.66 11.75 -9.97
CA SER A 37 -19.99 12.39 -9.91
C SER A 37 -21.13 11.56 -9.33
N HIS A 38 -20.93 10.31 -8.91
CA HIS A 38 -22.02 9.48 -8.34
C HIS A 38 -21.66 8.97 -6.96
N ASN A 39 -22.14 9.65 -5.93
CA ASN A 39 -22.15 9.12 -4.56
C ASN A 39 -23.52 9.35 -3.92
N LEU A 40 -24.25 8.26 -3.70
CA LEU A 40 -25.52 8.22 -2.99
C LEU A 40 -25.24 8.20 -1.49
N ASN A 41 -24.95 9.37 -0.88
CA ASN A 41 -24.82 9.42 0.59
C ASN A 41 -25.32 10.70 1.27
N GLU A 42 -26.44 11.25 0.80
CA GLU A 42 -27.11 12.36 1.50
C GLU A 42 -28.07 11.93 2.64
N GLN A 43 -28.15 10.64 3.03
CA GLN A 43 -29.16 10.21 4.02
C GLN A 43 -28.68 9.80 5.41
N HIS A 44 -27.38 9.81 5.73
CA HIS A 44 -26.91 9.31 7.04
C HIS A 44 -26.30 10.38 7.97
N SER A 45 -26.39 11.67 7.64
CA SER A 45 -25.70 12.75 8.37
C SER A 45 -26.44 13.38 9.56
N ASN A 46 -27.54 12.79 10.06
CA ASN A 46 -28.35 13.42 11.12
C ASN A 46 -28.45 12.68 12.47
N LEU A 47 -27.56 11.72 12.78
CA LEU A 47 -27.62 10.99 14.06
C LEU A 47 -26.38 11.04 14.96
N LEU A 48 -25.32 11.76 14.59
CA LEU A 48 -24.08 11.83 15.39
C LEU A 48 -23.83 13.19 16.04
N SER A 49 -24.88 13.81 16.58
CA SER A 49 -24.75 14.92 17.51
C SER A 49 -25.71 14.74 18.67
N ASN A 50 -25.23 14.13 19.76
CA ASN A 50 -25.44 14.61 21.13
C ASN A 50 -24.85 13.58 22.10
N ASN A 51 -23.68 13.92 22.63
CA ASN A 51 -23.08 13.23 23.76
C ASN A 51 -23.52 14.00 25.01
N ASP A 52 -24.52 13.49 25.73
CA ASP A 52 -24.80 13.95 27.09
C ASP A 52 -25.21 12.77 28.00
N TYR A 53 -24.45 12.70 29.09
CA TYR A 53 -24.46 11.79 30.21
C TYR A 53 -25.79 11.77 30.98
N TYR A 54 -26.43 10.61 31.19
CA TYR A 54 -27.10 10.17 32.44
C TYR A 54 -27.73 8.76 32.35
N GLY A 55 -27.26 7.83 33.19
CA GLY A 55 -28.07 6.99 34.09
C GLY A 55 -28.86 5.77 33.56
N ASP A 56 -28.30 4.58 33.79
CA ASP A 56 -28.90 3.25 33.98
C ASP A 56 -30.43 3.04 33.81
N SER A 57 -30.80 2.10 32.94
CA SER A 57 -31.55 0.90 33.30
C SER A 57 -31.78 0.03 32.05
N TYR A 58 -31.56 -1.28 32.19
CA TYR A 58 -31.72 -2.36 31.19
C TYR A 58 -30.51 -2.61 30.26
N GLY A 59 -29.46 -3.24 30.80
CA GLY A 59 -28.73 -4.40 30.25
C GLY A 59 -28.50 -4.56 28.74
N LEU A 60 -28.37 -3.49 27.96
CA LEU A 60 -27.82 -3.50 26.61
C LEU A 60 -26.49 -2.77 26.68
N ASN A 61 -25.40 -3.50 26.41
CA ASN A 61 -24.05 -2.98 26.41
C ASN A 61 -23.95 -1.78 25.44
N HIS A 62 -23.31 -0.70 25.89
CA HIS A 62 -23.09 0.55 25.16
C HIS A 62 -22.16 0.43 23.91
N ASN A 63 -21.98 -0.78 23.34
CA ASN A 63 -21.12 -1.04 22.18
C ASN A 63 -21.88 -1.37 20.88
N SER A 64 -23.23 -1.39 20.90
CA SER A 64 -24.03 -1.96 19.81
C SER A 64 -24.02 -1.21 18.46
N PHE A 65 -23.37 -0.05 18.35
CA PHE A 65 -23.29 0.70 17.09
C PHE A 65 -21.96 0.51 16.33
N ASN A 66 -20.84 0.25 17.02
CA ASN A 66 -19.57 -0.10 16.37
C ASN A 66 -19.62 -1.51 15.76
N ASP A 67 -20.47 -2.38 16.30
CA ASP A 67 -20.74 -3.71 15.78
C ASP A 67 -21.45 -3.73 14.40
N LEU A 68 -21.92 -2.56 13.93
CA LEU A 68 -22.53 -2.35 12.61
C LEU A 68 -21.59 -1.63 11.62
N ALA A 69 -20.36 -1.31 12.01
CA ALA A 69 -19.38 -0.73 11.11
C ALA A 69 -19.12 -1.68 9.93
N ALA A 70 -18.90 -1.10 8.74
CA ALA A 70 -18.59 -1.88 7.56
C ALA A 70 -17.26 -2.61 7.72
N HIS A 71 -16.26 -1.96 8.31
CA HIS A 71 -14.91 -2.51 8.49
C HIS A 71 -14.40 -2.27 9.91
N GLN A 72 -13.39 -3.05 10.29
CA GLN A 72 -12.61 -2.78 11.49
C GLN A 72 -11.48 -1.80 11.17
N HIS A 73 -10.86 -1.28 12.22
CA HIS A 73 -9.67 -0.44 12.10
C HIS A 73 -8.46 -1.20 12.62
N PHE A 74 -7.34 -0.99 11.96
CA PHE A 74 -6.06 -1.53 12.38
C PHE A 74 -5.69 -1.05 13.78
N ASP A 75 -5.40 -1.99 14.68
CA ASP A 75 -4.81 -1.73 16.00
C ASP A 75 -3.31 -2.07 15.97
N PRO A 76 -2.42 -1.06 15.94
CA PRO A 76 -0.97 -1.27 15.96
C PRO A 76 -0.45 -2.12 17.13
N ASN A 77 -1.19 -2.20 18.24
CA ASN A 77 -0.77 -2.97 19.41
C ASN A 77 -1.18 -4.44 19.33
N HIS A 78 -2.14 -4.77 18.48
CA HIS A 78 -2.72 -6.10 18.37
C HIS A 78 -2.97 -6.49 16.91
N PRO A 79 -1.93 -6.49 16.04
CA PRO A 79 -2.09 -7.00 14.69
C PRO A 79 -2.53 -8.46 14.72
N HIS A 80 -3.42 -8.83 13.81
CA HIS A 80 -3.91 -10.18 13.57
C HIS A 80 -2.90 -11.07 12.84
N GLY A 81 -1.92 -10.47 12.16
CA GLY A 81 -0.93 -11.15 11.31
C GLY A 81 0.40 -10.40 11.20
N SER A 82 1.15 -10.70 10.12
CA SER A 82 2.39 -9.99 9.78
C SER A 82 2.05 -8.75 8.97
N VAL A 83 2.54 -7.58 9.41
CA VAL A 83 2.23 -6.29 8.78
C VAL A 83 3.41 -5.81 7.95
N ILE A 84 3.12 -5.46 6.69
CA ILE A 84 4.03 -4.79 5.75
C ILE A 84 3.58 -3.34 5.61
N GLY A 85 4.51 -2.39 5.62
CA GLY A 85 4.23 -0.94 5.67
C GLY A 85 4.28 -0.37 7.09
N HIS A 86 3.85 0.89 7.25
CA HIS A 86 3.93 1.65 8.51
C HIS A 86 2.58 2.23 8.94
N PRO A 87 1.50 1.43 9.00
CA PRO A 87 0.15 1.95 9.20
C PRO A 87 -0.01 2.77 10.48
N ALA A 88 0.70 2.40 11.56
CA ALA A 88 0.66 3.14 12.82
C ALA A 88 1.18 4.60 12.70
N GLU A 89 2.16 4.83 11.83
CA GLU A 89 2.73 6.15 11.56
C GLU A 89 1.81 6.92 10.60
N GLU A 90 1.46 6.31 9.48
CA GLU A 90 0.63 6.88 8.41
C GLU A 90 -0.77 7.30 8.88
N MET A 91 -1.38 6.56 9.81
CA MET A 91 -2.67 6.95 10.41
C MET A 91 -2.61 8.31 11.11
N ASN A 92 -1.44 8.79 11.56
CA ASN A 92 -1.31 10.12 12.18
C ASN A 92 -1.38 11.25 11.15
N HIS A 93 -1.20 10.94 9.87
CA HIS A 93 -1.22 11.90 8.77
C HIS A 93 -2.53 11.87 8.00
N TRP A 94 -3.50 11.02 8.39
CA TRP A 94 -4.79 10.92 7.72
C TRP A 94 -5.61 12.21 7.80
N HIS A 95 -6.19 12.61 6.66
CA HIS A 95 -7.14 13.72 6.56
C HIS A 95 -8.44 13.28 5.89
N GLN A 96 -9.57 13.68 6.47
CA GLN A 96 -10.86 13.61 5.80
C GLN A 96 -10.94 14.70 4.72
N GLN A 97 -11.44 14.34 3.53
CA GLN A 97 -11.62 15.30 2.45
C GLN A 97 -12.68 16.37 2.79
N ILE A 98 -12.41 17.63 2.42
CA ILE A 98 -13.35 18.75 2.64
C ILE A 98 -14.54 18.79 1.67
N SER A 99 -14.46 18.14 0.51
CA SER A 99 -15.54 18.06 -0.49
C SER A 99 -15.56 16.70 -1.18
N SER A 100 -16.69 16.30 -1.76
CA SER A 100 -16.93 14.96 -2.32
C SER A 100 -15.99 14.56 -3.46
N ASP A 101 -15.37 15.52 -4.12
CA ASP A 101 -14.47 15.37 -5.26
C ASP A 101 -12.98 15.56 -4.88
N ALA A 102 -12.67 15.89 -3.62
CA ALA A 102 -11.32 16.22 -3.17
C ALA A 102 -10.53 15.05 -2.57
N CYS A 103 -10.95 13.80 -2.83
CA CYS A 103 -10.25 12.60 -2.33
C CYS A 103 -8.80 12.53 -2.80
N GLY A 104 -8.55 12.84 -4.07
CA GLY A 104 -7.20 12.88 -4.63
C GLY A 104 -6.30 13.93 -3.98
N ILE A 105 -6.87 15.03 -3.47
CA ILE A 105 -6.10 16.07 -2.76
C ILE A 105 -5.83 15.64 -1.31
N ALA A 106 -6.83 15.11 -0.61
CA ALA A 106 -6.69 14.71 0.80
C ALA A 106 -5.73 13.52 0.99
N THR A 107 -5.76 12.55 0.08
CA THR A 107 -4.81 11.42 0.10
C THR A 107 -3.39 11.90 -0.17
N GLN A 108 -3.18 12.76 -1.18
CA GLN A 108 -1.86 13.36 -1.44
C GLN A 108 -1.38 14.25 -0.29
N GLN A 109 -2.29 14.96 0.40
CA GLN A 109 -1.94 15.73 1.59
C GLN A 109 -1.31 14.83 2.67
N SER A 110 -1.93 13.68 2.95
CA SER A 110 -1.45 12.75 3.99
C SER A 110 0.01 12.35 3.75
N ALA A 111 0.34 11.95 2.52
CA ALA A 111 1.71 11.62 2.12
C ALA A 111 2.68 12.82 2.11
N ILE A 112 2.22 14.01 1.68
CA ILE A 112 3.04 15.22 1.72
C ILE A 112 3.48 15.50 3.15
N GLU A 113 2.53 15.49 4.10
CA GLU A 113 2.81 15.76 5.51
C GLU A 113 3.70 14.70 6.14
N HIS A 114 3.56 13.43 5.73
CA HIS A 114 4.44 12.37 6.17
C HIS A 114 5.88 12.59 5.67
N ILE A 115 6.07 12.86 4.38
CA ILE A 115 7.40 13.00 3.74
C ILE A 115 8.15 14.24 4.24
N ASN A 116 7.48 15.39 4.35
CA ASN A 116 8.14 16.66 4.68
C ASN A 116 8.01 17.07 6.15
N HIS A 117 7.22 16.34 6.95
CA HIS A 117 6.94 16.63 8.35
C HIS A 117 6.38 18.05 8.57
N GLN A 118 5.65 18.58 7.60
CA GLN A 118 4.98 19.89 7.65
C GLN A 118 3.49 19.71 7.41
N SER A 119 2.66 20.34 8.23
CA SER A 119 1.22 20.34 8.01
C SER A 119 0.82 21.35 6.92
N TYR A 120 -0.13 20.96 6.08
CA TYR A 120 -0.73 21.80 5.06
C TYR A 120 -2.23 21.92 5.32
N SER A 121 -2.86 23.02 4.92
CA SER A 121 -4.33 22.99 4.83
C SER A 121 -4.74 22.39 3.49
N GLN A 122 -5.82 21.59 3.49
CA GLN A 122 -6.36 21.05 2.24
C GLN A 122 -6.76 22.16 1.27
N GLU A 123 -7.26 23.30 1.77
CA GLU A 123 -7.58 24.48 0.95
C GLU A 123 -6.36 25.04 0.21
N GLN A 124 -5.18 25.09 0.84
CA GLN A 124 -3.95 25.54 0.20
C GLN A 124 -3.56 24.62 -0.95
N LEU A 125 -3.60 23.31 -0.70
CA LEU A 125 -3.26 22.29 -1.68
C LEU A 125 -4.26 22.23 -2.84
N LEU A 126 -5.56 22.37 -2.54
CA LEU A 126 -6.63 22.41 -3.54
C LEU A 126 -6.49 23.63 -4.45
N ASN A 127 -6.31 24.82 -3.89
CA ASN A 127 -6.09 26.04 -4.68
C ASN A 127 -4.86 25.89 -5.58
N HIS A 128 -3.77 25.35 -5.06
CA HIS A 128 -2.56 25.12 -5.83
C HIS A 128 -2.77 24.12 -6.99
N ALA A 129 -3.49 23.02 -6.75
CA ALA A 129 -3.82 22.05 -7.80
C ALA A 129 -4.77 22.64 -8.86
N GLN A 130 -5.75 23.48 -8.47
CA GLN A 130 -6.64 24.18 -9.39
C GLN A 130 -5.87 25.16 -10.29
N GLU A 131 -4.98 25.96 -9.72
CA GLU A 131 -4.15 26.92 -10.46
C GLU A 131 -3.25 26.26 -11.51
N ASN A 132 -2.83 25.01 -11.25
CA ASN A 132 -2.01 24.21 -12.17
C ASN A 132 -2.81 23.25 -13.06
N HIS A 133 -4.15 23.29 -12.99
CA HIS A 133 -5.06 22.42 -13.74
C HIS A 133 -4.94 20.91 -13.42
N TRP A 134 -4.41 20.55 -12.26
CA TRP A 134 -4.31 19.15 -11.78
C TRP A 134 -5.55 18.67 -11.04
N TYR A 135 -6.49 19.58 -10.75
CA TYR A 135 -7.75 19.27 -10.10
C TYR A 135 -8.82 20.23 -10.60
N SER A 136 -10.04 19.71 -10.76
CA SER A 136 -11.23 20.49 -11.13
C SER A 136 -12.41 20.14 -10.23
N SER A 137 -13.12 21.18 -9.78
CA SER A 137 -14.35 20.98 -9.01
C SER A 137 -15.34 20.11 -9.79
N HIS A 138 -15.98 19.16 -9.10
CA HIS A 138 -16.92 18.15 -9.62
C HIS A 138 -16.32 17.00 -10.45
N ILE A 139 -15.04 17.09 -10.83
CA ILE A 139 -14.33 16.05 -11.58
C ILE A 139 -13.28 15.36 -10.70
N GLY A 140 -12.67 16.11 -9.78
CA GLY A 140 -11.56 15.63 -8.97
C GLY A 140 -10.20 15.78 -9.66
N THR A 141 -9.27 14.90 -9.28
CA THR A 141 -7.91 14.84 -9.83
C THR A 141 -7.84 13.73 -10.88
N PRO A 142 -7.55 14.04 -12.16
CA PRO A 142 -7.31 13.01 -13.17
C PRO A 142 -6.14 12.10 -12.80
N ALA A 143 -6.18 10.84 -13.24
CA ALA A 143 -5.15 9.85 -12.94
C ALA A 143 -3.75 10.31 -13.38
N GLU A 144 -3.65 10.91 -14.57
CA GLU A 144 -2.42 11.44 -15.15
C GLU A 144 -1.83 12.65 -14.41
N ASP A 145 -2.65 13.31 -13.59
CA ASP A 145 -2.26 14.46 -12.77
C ASP A 145 -2.01 14.06 -11.30
N PHE A 146 -2.44 12.86 -10.91
CA PHE A 146 -2.23 12.35 -9.56
C PHE A 146 -0.72 12.19 -9.29
N GLY A 147 -0.28 12.67 -8.12
CA GLY A 147 1.12 12.66 -7.71
C GLY A 147 1.91 13.92 -8.08
N LYS A 148 1.39 14.79 -8.96
CA LYS A 148 2.05 16.08 -9.27
C LYS A 148 2.12 17.00 -8.07
N LEU A 149 1.09 16.99 -7.23
CA LEU A 149 1.08 17.77 -6.00
C LEU A 149 2.15 17.26 -5.00
N ILE A 150 2.28 15.95 -4.84
CA ILE A 150 3.35 15.34 -4.02
C ILE A 150 4.72 15.75 -4.57
N THR A 151 4.92 15.60 -5.87
CA THR A 151 6.18 15.93 -6.54
C THR A 151 6.56 17.40 -6.35
N GLU A 152 5.61 18.32 -6.52
CA GLU A 152 5.87 19.76 -6.37
C GLU A 152 6.17 20.16 -4.92
N GLN A 153 5.48 19.55 -3.94
CA GLN A 153 5.65 19.92 -2.52
C GLN A 153 6.85 19.24 -1.86
N THR A 154 7.29 18.07 -2.36
CA THR A 154 8.31 17.25 -1.68
C THR A 154 9.57 17.04 -2.51
N GLY A 155 9.50 17.20 -3.84
CA GLY A 155 10.56 16.82 -4.77
C GLY A 155 10.67 15.31 -5.02
N VAL A 156 9.80 14.49 -4.42
CA VAL A 156 9.74 13.04 -4.64
C VAL A 156 8.79 12.76 -5.80
N ASN A 157 9.30 12.11 -6.84
CA ASN A 157 8.49 11.73 -7.99
C ASN A 157 7.41 10.72 -7.59
N VAL A 158 6.29 10.74 -8.31
CA VAL A 158 5.25 9.72 -8.21
C VAL A 158 5.12 9.05 -9.57
N GLU A 159 5.30 7.73 -9.60
CA GLU A 159 4.96 6.91 -10.75
C GLU A 159 3.52 6.40 -10.64
N HIS A 160 2.91 6.09 -11.78
CA HIS A 160 1.61 5.45 -11.81
C HIS A 160 1.47 4.54 -13.02
N HIS A 161 0.71 3.46 -12.86
CA HIS A 161 0.39 2.51 -13.93
C HIS A 161 -0.88 1.74 -13.61
N TYR A 162 -1.34 1.03 -14.63
CA TYR A 162 -2.45 0.08 -14.53
C TYR A 162 -1.93 -1.35 -14.43
N HIS A 163 -2.81 -2.27 -14.07
CA HIS A 163 -2.51 -3.70 -13.87
C HIS A 163 -1.60 -3.99 -12.67
N GLY A 164 -1.61 -3.11 -11.67
CA GLY A 164 -0.95 -3.36 -10.40
C GLY A 164 -1.61 -4.49 -9.61
N THR A 165 -0.88 -5.04 -8.63
CA THR A 165 -1.35 -6.14 -7.78
C THR A 165 -1.14 -5.84 -6.30
N ILE A 166 -1.83 -6.58 -5.42
CA ILE A 166 -1.60 -6.48 -3.96
C ILE A 166 -0.15 -6.84 -3.60
N ASP A 167 0.48 -7.78 -4.32
CA ASP A 167 1.90 -8.11 -4.10
C ASP A 167 2.83 -6.94 -4.45
N GLU A 168 2.50 -6.19 -5.50
CA GLU A 168 3.23 -4.97 -5.85
C GLU A 168 3.04 -3.89 -4.78
N ILE A 169 1.80 -3.69 -4.31
CA ILE A 169 1.51 -2.77 -3.19
C ILE A 169 2.36 -3.13 -1.97
N ALA A 170 2.39 -4.40 -1.57
CA ALA A 170 3.21 -4.87 -0.46
C ALA A 170 4.72 -4.61 -0.69
N THR A 171 5.20 -4.81 -1.92
CA THR A 171 6.60 -4.52 -2.29
C THR A 171 6.93 -3.04 -2.10
N LYS A 172 6.08 -2.14 -2.60
CA LYS A 172 6.26 -0.69 -2.50
C LYS A 172 6.21 -0.20 -1.05
N LEU A 173 5.25 -0.70 -0.27
CA LEU A 173 5.16 -0.43 1.17
C LEU A 173 6.40 -0.91 1.94
N SER A 174 6.99 -2.05 1.57
CA SER A 174 8.23 -2.55 2.18
C SER A 174 9.44 -1.66 1.88
N GLN A 175 9.38 -0.89 0.79
CA GLN A 175 10.39 0.08 0.38
C GLN A 175 10.16 1.47 0.99
N HIS A 176 9.19 1.59 1.91
CA HIS A 176 8.74 2.87 2.49
C HIS A 176 8.17 3.85 1.46
N GLU A 177 7.71 3.36 0.31
CA GLU A 177 6.99 4.18 -0.66
C GLU A 177 5.56 4.44 -0.18
N GLU A 178 5.06 5.62 -0.51
CA GLU A 178 3.66 5.98 -0.38
C GLU A 178 2.89 5.29 -1.50
N VAL A 179 1.79 4.61 -1.18
CA VAL A 179 1.01 3.86 -2.18
C VAL A 179 -0.43 4.35 -2.21
N PHE A 180 -0.93 4.61 -3.41
CA PHE A 180 -2.29 5.05 -3.67
C PHE A 180 -2.92 4.15 -4.71
N VAL A 181 -4.20 3.81 -4.51
CA VAL A 181 -4.90 2.86 -5.38
C VAL A 181 -6.23 3.45 -5.79
N GLY A 182 -6.50 3.40 -7.09
CA GLY A 182 -7.81 3.73 -7.64
C GLY A 182 -8.78 2.61 -7.35
N VAL A 183 -9.92 2.91 -6.73
CA VAL A 183 -10.90 1.92 -6.28
C VAL A 183 -12.33 2.36 -6.61
N SER A 184 -13.25 1.40 -6.60
CA SER A 184 -14.69 1.70 -6.51
C SER A 184 -15.09 1.93 -5.06
N ALA A 185 -15.60 3.13 -4.75
CA ALA A 185 -16.15 3.44 -3.44
C ALA A 185 -17.35 2.54 -3.08
N ASP A 186 -18.14 2.12 -4.08
CA ASP A 186 -19.30 1.25 -3.85
C ASP A 186 -18.89 -0.14 -3.35
N ILE A 187 -17.70 -0.62 -3.74
CA ILE A 187 -17.17 -1.91 -3.32
C ILE A 187 -16.40 -1.79 -2.01
N ILE A 188 -15.53 -0.78 -1.87
CA ILE A 188 -14.71 -0.66 -0.65
C ILE A 188 -15.55 -0.35 0.59
N ASN A 189 -16.76 0.22 0.43
CA ASN A 189 -17.69 0.50 1.54
C ASN A 189 -18.65 -0.66 1.86
N LEU A 190 -18.61 -1.77 1.13
CA LEU A 190 -19.41 -2.94 1.47
C LEU A 190 -19.01 -3.46 2.86
N PRO A 191 -19.96 -3.91 3.70
CA PRO A 191 -19.61 -4.54 4.96
C PRO A 191 -18.67 -5.73 4.75
N ASP A 192 -17.57 -5.75 5.51
CA ASP A 192 -16.64 -6.88 5.64
C ASP A 192 -17.44 -8.15 5.92
N ARG A 193 -17.06 -9.26 5.27
CA ARG A 193 -17.59 -10.61 5.54
C ARG A 193 -17.55 -11.00 7.02
N ASN A 194 -16.61 -10.45 7.80
CA ASN A 194 -16.48 -10.69 9.22
C ASN A 194 -17.29 -9.71 10.08
N SER A 195 -17.84 -8.64 9.51
CA SER A 195 -18.80 -7.75 10.19
C SER A 195 -20.13 -8.46 10.47
N ILE A 196 -20.94 -7.94 11.40
CA ILE A 196 -22.27 -8.51 11.67
C ILE A 196 -23.15 -8.48 10.42
N LEU A 197 -23.09 -7.39 9.63
CA LEU A 197 -23.87 -7.25 8.41
C LEU A 197 -23.42 -8.25 7.33
N GLY A 198 -22.10 -8.38 7.12
CA GLY A 198 -21.53 -9.35 6.19
C GLY A 198 -21.86 -10.80 6.55
N GLN A 199 -21.86 -11.15 7.84
CA GLN A 199 -22.27 -12.49 8.30
C GLN A 199 -23.78 -12.73 8.19
N THR A 200 -24.60 -11.69 8.37
CA THR A 200 -26.07 -11.81 8.37
C THR A 200 -26.65 -11.86 6.97
N ALA A 201 -26.03 -11.17 6.00
CA ALA A 201 -26.48 -11.11 4.62
C ALA A 201 -25.30 -11.20 3.63
N PRO A 202 -24.53 -12.31 3.62
CA PRO A 202 -23.33 -12.43 2.80
C PRO A 202 -23.61 -12.27 1.30
N ASP A 203 -24.74 -12.81 0.83
CA ASP A 203 -25.14 -12.69 -0.58
C ASP A 203 -25.52 -11.25 -0.98
N LEU A 204 -25.82 -10.36 -0.04
CA LEU A 204 -26.15 -8.95 -0.35
C LEU A 204 -24.89 -8.09 -0.49
N PHE A 205 -23.78 -8.53 0.10
CA PHE A 205 -22.54 -7.77 0.20
C PHE A 205 -21.35 -8.49 -0.46
N ASP A 206 -21.64 -9.44 -1.35
CA ASP A 206 -20.62 -10.12 -2.14
C ASP A 206 -20.01 -9.12 -3.16
N PRO A 207 -18.72 -8.76 -3.03
CA PRO A 207 -18.08 -7.77 -3.90
C PRO A 207 -18.05 -8.22 -5.36
N HIS A 208 -18.09 -9.52 -5.66
CA HIS A 208 -18.12 -10.02 -7.03
C HIS A 208 -19.42 -9.68 -7.77
N GLN A 209 -20.49 -9.29 -7.07
CA GLN A 209 -21.73 -8.82 -7.71
C GLN A 209 -21.58 -7.44 -8.36
N TYR A 210 -20.50 -6.73 -8.04
CA TYR A 210 -20.19 -5.40 -8.53
C TYR A 210 -19.15 -5.41 -9.66
N GLN A 211 -18.93 -6.57 -10.29
CA GLN A 211 -18.08 -6.68 -11.47
C GLN A 211 -18.53 -5.71 -12.57
N GLY A 212 -17.62 -4.84 -13.00
CA GLY A 212 -17.89 -3.78 -13.97
C GLY A 212 -18.31 -2.43 -13.35
N ALA A 213 -18.26 -2.29 -12.02
CA ALA A 213 -18.31 -0.99 -11.37
C ALA A 213 -17.16 -0.10 -11.85
N GLU A 214 -17.42 1.21 -11.88
CA GLU A 214 -16.42 2.20 -12.27
C GLU A 214 -15.58 2.64 -11.06
N ALA A 215 -14.30 2.92 -11.30
CA ALA A 215 -13.47 3.58 -10.29
C ALA A 215 -13.84 5.05 -10.19
N ASN A 216 -14.17 5.49 -8.98
CA ASN A 216 -14.61 6.84 -8.66
C ASN A 216 -13.88 7.41 -7.44
N HIS A 217 -12.89 6.70 -6.91
CA HIS A 217 -12.21 7.05 -5.67
C HIS A 217 -10.74 6.62 -5.65
N VAL A 218 -9.96 7.24 -4.77
CA VAL A 218 -8.57 6.88 -4.50
C VAL A 218 -8.35 6.83 -2.99
N VAL A 219 -7.64 5.79 -2.54
CA VAL A 219 -7.27 5.60 -1.14
C VAL A 219 -5.75 5.52 -1.01
N GLN A 220 -5.21 5.95 0.12
CA GLN A 220 -3.82 5.66 0.49
C GLN A 220 -3.79 4.26 1.12
N VAL A 221 -3.01 3.34 0.56
CA VAL A 221 -2.72 2.07 1.22
C VAL A 221 -1.54 2.29 2.12
N ILE A 222 -1.71 1.99 3.41
CA ILE A 222 -0.72 2.28 4.46
C ILE A 222 -0.14 1.01 5.08
N GLY A 223 -0.75 -0.14 4.79
CA GLY A 223 -0.22 -1.43 5.19
C GLY A 223 -0.91 -2.60 4.50
N VAL A 224 -0.25 -3.74 4.56
CA VAL A 224 -0.81 -5.04 4.19
C VAL A 224 -0.57 -5.99 5.35
N GLU A 225 -1.64 -6.54 5.91
CA GLU A 225 -1.59 -7.54 6.95
C GLU A 225 -1.85 -8.93 6.38
N ILE A 226 -0.93 -9.86 6.65
CA ILE A 226 -0.96 -11.21 6.12
C ILE A 226 -1.07 -12.22 7.26
N ASP A 227 -2.13 -13.03 7.23
CA ASP A 227 -2.23 -14.25 8.03
C ASP A 227 -1.61 -15.42 7.22
N PRO A 228 -0.46 -15.98 7.66
CA PRO A 228 0.24 -17.03 6.92
C PRO A 228 -0.48 -18.40 6.99
N ILE A 229 -1.49 -18.54 7.85
CA ILE A 229 -2.25 -19.77 8.06
C ILE A 229 -3.56 -19.71 7.29
N ASN A 230 -4.23 -18.57 7.28
CA ASN A 230 -5.49 -18.37 6.57
C ASN A 230 -5.50 -17.07 5.77
N SER A 231 -5.27 -17.16 4.46
CA SER A 231 -5.28 -15.99 3.57
C SER A 231 -6.62 -15.24 3.51
N HIS A 232 -7.72 -15.81 4.00
CA HIS A 232 -9.00 -15.10 4.14
C HIS A 232 -9.05 -14.16 5.37
N ASN A 233 -8.01 -14.18 6.21
CA ASN A 233 -7.82 -13.24 7.31
C ASN A 233 -6.69 -12.24 7.00
N SER A 234 -6.39 -12.04 5.71
CA SER A 234 -5.44 -11.02 5.27
C SER A 234 -6.20 -9.76 4.84
N TYR A 235 -5.63 -8.60 5.18
CA TYR A 235 -6.26 -7.29 5.04
C TYR A 235 -5.34 -6.28 4.40
N VAL A 236 -5.89 -5.45 3.52
CA VAL A 236 -5.24 -4.21 3.07
C VAL A 236 -5.68 -3.11 4.02
N ILE A 237 -4.72 -2.42 4.63
CA ILE A 237 -4.97 -1.35 5.60
C ILE A 237 -4.93 -0.02 4.84
N VAL A 238 -6.02 0.74 4.89
CA VAL A 238 -6.17 1.95 4.09
C VAL A 238 -6.51 3.18 4.93
N ASN A 239 -6.03 4.32 4.45
CA ASN A 239 -6.47 5.65 4.81
C ASN A 239 -7.42 6.13 3.70
N ASP A 240 -8.73 6.07 3.97
CA ASP A 240 -9.79 6.54 3.08
C ASP A 240 -10.24 7.95 3.50
N SER A 241 -10.08 8.95 2.62
CA SER A 241 -10.45 10.32 2.94
C SER A 241 -11.95 10.60 2.87
N SER A 242 -12.74 9.72 2.24
CA SER A 242 -14.16 9.95 1.92
C SER A 242 -15.11 9.75 3.09
N SER A 243 -14.66 9.02 4.11
CA SER A 243 -15.43 8.73 5.32
C SER A 243 -14.81 9.41 6.54
N PRO A 244 -15.58 10.00 7.47
CA PRO A 244 -15.07 10.44 8.77
C PRO A 244 -14.41 9.31 9.58
N ASP A 245 -14.73 8.06 9.25
CA ASP A 245 -14.21 6.85 9.87
C ASP A 245 -13.13 6.17 9.00
N GLY A 246 -12.58 6.87 8.01
CA GLY A 246 -11.73 6.23 6.99
C GLY A 246 -10.27 6.00 7.39
N ARG A 247 -9.88 6.32 8.63
CA ARG A 247 -8.49 6.17 9.09
C ARG A 247 -8.17 4.73 9.46
N GLY A 248 -7.20 4.13 8.77
CA GLY A 248 -6.68 2.79 9.05
C GLY A 248 -7.72 1.68 8.95
N LEU A 249 -8.63 1.75 7.98
CA LEU A 249 -9.62 0.71 7.72
C LEU A 249 -8.96 -0.58 7.23
N GLU A 250 -9.39 -1.72 7.77
CA GLU A 250 -8.96 -3.05 7.33
C GLU A 250 -9.93 -3.61 6.30
N ILE A 251 -9.49 -3.66 5.04
CA ILE A 251 -10.30 -4.16 3.92
C ILE A 251 -9.84 -5.58 3.57
N PRO A 252 -10.72 -6.59 3.59
CA PRO A 252 -10.37 -7.94 3.15
C PRO A 252 -9.77 -7.97 1.75
N PHE A 253 -8.74 -8.80 1.52
CA PHE A 253 -8.02 -8.88 0.25
C PHE A 253 -8.92 -9.03 -0.99
N ASP A 254 -9.93 -9.90 -0.92
CA ASP A 254 -10.86 -10.15 -2.01
C ASP A 254 -11.76 -8.95 -2.30
N GLN A 255 -12.24 -8.28 -1.26
CA GLN A 255 -13.01 -7.04 -1.39
C GLN A 255 -12.14 -5.92 -1.99
N PHE A 256 -10.92 -5.75 -1.48
CA PHE A 256 -9.98 -4.75 -1.99
C PHE A 256 -9.60 -5.02 -3.45
N GLN A 257 -9.34 -6.27 -3.81
CA GLN A 257 -9.00 -6.66 -5.18
C GLN A 257 -10.14 -6.36 -6.14
N GLU A 258 -11.40 -6.64 -5.78
CA GLU A 258 -12.54 -6.30 -6.63
C GLU A 258 -12.76 -4.77 -6.72
N ALA A 259 -12.56 -4.04 -5.63
CA ALA A 259 -12.62 -2.58 -5.66
C ALA A 259 -11.54 -1.99 -6.58
N MET A 260 -10.32 -2.54 -6.53
CA MET A 260 -9.18 -2.16 -7.37
C MET A 260 -9.38 -2.57 -8.84
N ASN A 261 -10.07 -3.67 -9.12
CA ASN A 261 -10.36 -4.10 -10.50
C ASN A 261 -11.18 -3.06 -11.27
N ALA A 262 -12.00 -2.24 -10.58
CA ALA A 262 -12.77 -1.15 -11.16
C ALA A 262 -11.90 -0.07 -11.84
N SER A 263 -10.65 0.09 -11.38
CA SER A 263 -9.67 1.02 -11.98
C SER A 263 -8.71 0.31 -12.94
N HIS A 264 -8.96 -0.96 -13.26
CA HIS A 264 -8.02 -1.84 -13.95
C HIS A 264 -6.67 -1.99 -13.21
N GLY A 265 -6.68 -1.88 -11.88
CA GLY A 265 -5.48 -1.97 -11.07
C GLY A 265 -4.60 -0.73 -11.17
N TYR A 266 -5.20 0.45 -11.18
CA TYR A 266 -4.45 1.71 -11.10
C TYR A 266 -3.74 1.81 -9.74
N ILE A 267 -2.42 1.92 -9.78
CA ILE A 267 -1.56 2.23 -8.65
C ILE A 267 -0.82 3.54 -8.98
N ALA A 268 -0.69 4.41 -7.98
CA ALA A 268 0.32 5.45 -7.96
C ALA A 268 1.19 5.28 -6.71
N SER A 269 2.48 5.58 -6.81
CA SER A 269 3.37 5.49 -5.67
C SER A 269 4.56 6.43 -5.77
N THR A 270 5.06 6.89 -4.62
CA THR A 270 6.31 7.65 -4.63
C THR A 270 7.47 6.78 -5.09
N GLU A 271 8.26 7.27 -6.02
CA GLU A 271 9.53 6.66 -6.36
C GLU A 271 10.58 7.20 -5.37
N ILE A 272 10.82 6.47 -4.28
CA ILE A 272 11.96 6.78 -3.42
C ILE A 272 13.21 6.20 -4.07
N HIS A 273 13.65 6.79 -5.19
CA HIS A 273 14.98 6.57 -5.71
C HIS A 273 15.96 7.17 -4.70
N HIS A 274 16.69 6.35 -3.94
CA HIS A 274 17.84 6.80 -3.16
C HIS A 274 18.95 7.35 -4.09
N ASN A 275 18.79 8.56 -4.63
CA ASN A 275 19.79 9.20 -5.47
C ASN A 275 20.14 10.61 -4.96
N ASN A 276 21.44 10.77 -4.67
CA ASN A 276 22.21 12.01 -4.59
C ASN A 276 22.22 12.81 -3.27
N LEU A 277 22.87 12.22 -2.26
CA LEU A 277 23.92 12.93 -1.51
C LEU A 277 25.29 12.30 -1.82
N ALA A 278 25.65 12.29 -3.11
CA ALA A 278 27.02 12.03 -3.55
C ALA A 278 27.88 13.27 -3.30
N GLY A 279 28.21 13.53 -2.03
CA GLY A 279 29.28 14.41 -1.62
C GLY A 279 30.43 13.57 -1.09
N ASN A 280 31.51 13.48 -1.87
CA ASN A 280 32.88 13.03 -1.52
C ASN A 280 33.13 12.70 -0.04
N HIS A 281 33.53 11.46 0.25
CA HIS A 281 34.89 11.14 0.72
C HIS A 281 35.07 9.62 0.95
N ASP A 282 36.04 9.09 0.20
CA ASP A 282 36.97 7.98 0.45
C ASP A 282 36.79 6.94 1.59
N HIS A 283 37.07 5.70 1.17
CA HIS A 283 37.71 4.59 1.91
C HIS A 283 36.99 4.01 3.15
N GLY A 284 36.04 3.13 2.87
CA GLY A 284 35.61 2.08 3.77
C GLY A 284 34.59 1.22 3.07
N MET A 285 34.91 -0.05 2.82
CA MET A 285 33.99 -1.04 2.23
C MET A 285 32.85 -1.30 3.21
N ALA A 286 31.91 -0.38 3.30
CA ALA A 286 30.63 -0.53 3.96
C ALA A 286 29.67 -1.11 2.91
N PHE A 287 29.19 -2.32 3.15
CA PHE A 287 28.13 -2.93 2.36
C PHE A 287 26.91 -2.02 2.46
N ARG A 288 26.69 -1.20 1.42
CA ARG A 288 25.54 -0.31 1.33
C ARG A 288 24.30 -1.15 1.05
N GLY A 289 23.21 -0.78 1.73
CA GLY A 289 21.95 -1.51 1.77
C GLY A 289 21.24 -1.64 0.42
N CYS A 290 20.27 -2.55 0.44
CA CYS A 290 19.19 -2.86 -0.50
C CYS A 290 19.49 -3.07 -1.99
N ASP A 291 20.71 -2.95 -2.49
CA ASP A 291 21.05 -3.40 -3.85
C ASP A 291 22.43 -4.07 -3.89
N ASP A 292 22.43 -5.42 -3.89
CA ASP A 292 23.33 -6.26 -4.71
C ASP A 292 23.17 -7.74 -4.30
N TYR A 293 22.24 -8.47 -4.93
CA TYR A 293 22.21 -9.94 -4.90
C TYR A 293 23.21 -10.54 -5.91
N GLY A 294 24.47 -10.09 -5.86
CA GLY A 294 25.56 -10.68 -6.62
C GLY A 294 26.02 -12.00 -6.00
N PHE A 295 25.43 -13.13 -6.43
CA PHE A 295 25.85 -14.50 -6.06
C PHE A 295 27.14 -14.95 -6.75
N ASP A 296 28.12 -14.06 -6.86
CA ASP A 296 29.37 -14.39 -7.52
C ASP A 296 30.14 -15.47 -6.75
N SER A 297 30.87 -16.29 -7.49
CA SER A 297 31.73 -17.36 -6.95
C SER A 297 32.96 -16.83 -6.22
N ASP A 298 33.14 -15.51 -6.17
CA ASP A 298 34.33 -14.87 -5.61
C ASP A 298 34.26 -14.84 -4.08
N ARG A 299 35.43 -15.06 -3.46
CA ARG A 299 35.58 -15.03 -2.01
C ARG A 299 35.43 -13.60 -1.49
N LYS A 300 34.57 -13.39 -0.49
CA LYS A 300 34.48 -12.13 0.25
C LYS A 300 34.76 -12.37 1.74
N ASP A 301 35.72 -11.63 2.30
CA ASP A 301 36.08 -11.74 3.72
C ASP A 301 35.22 -10.80 4.57
N PHE A 302 34.85 -11.24 5.78
CA PHE A 302 34.15 -10.40 6.76
C PHE A 302 35.06 -10.08 7.96
N TYR A 303 35.06 -8.80 8.30
CA TYR A 303 35.92 -8.21 9.33
C TYR A 303 35.07 -7.79 10.53
N ILE A 304 35.49 -8.18 11.73
CA ILE A 304 34.87 -7.74 12.98
C ILE A 304 36.00 -7.22 13.87
N ASP A 305 35.85 -5.99 14.35
CA ASP A 305 36.89 -5.24 15.07
C ASP A 305 38.22 -5.14 14.30
N GLY A 306 38.13 -5.04 12.97
CA GLY A 306 39.30 -4.96 12.08
C GLY A 306 40.07 -6.28 11.94
N HIS A 307 39.51 -7.43 12.35
CA HIS A 307 40.12 -8.75 12.18
C HIS A 307 39.22 -9.64 11.32
N ILE A 308 39.82 -10.41 10.40
CA ILE A 308 39.08 -11.41 9.61
C ILE A 308 38.53 -12.45 10.58
N ARG A 309 37.20 -12.57 10.65
CA ARG A 309 36.53 -13.62 11.43
C ARG A 309 36.09 -14.80 10.57
N GLY A 310 36.12 -14.62 9.25
CA GLY A 310 35.84 -15.66 8.27
C GLY A 310 35.56 -15.05 6.90
N HIS A 311 35.01 -15.87 6.02
CA HIS A 311 34.72 -15.48 4.65
C HIS A 311 33.50 -16.23 4.10
N CYS A 312 33.01 -15.75 2.96
CA CYS A 312 32.02 -16.44 2.17
C CYS A 312 32.49 -16.71 0.75
N VAL A 313 31.84 -17.69 0.12
CA VAL A 313 31.98 -18.01 -1.31
C VAL A 313 30.59 -18.30 -1.85
N GLY A 314 30.08 -17.45 -2.74
CA GLY A 314 28.67 -17.47 -3.13
C GLY A 314 27.75 -17.35 -1.90
N ARG A 315 26.86 -18.34 -1.69
CA ARG A 315 25.91 -18.37 -0.56
C ARG A 315 26.40 -19.15 0.68
N LYS A 316 27.67 -19.56 0.73
CA LYS A 316 28.24 -20.41 1.80
C LYS A 316 29.18 -19.62 2.69
N PHE A 317 29.13 -19.88 4.00
CA PHE A 317 29.85 -19.14 5.04
C PHE A 317 30.84 -20.03 5.80
N TYR A 318 32.01 -19.48 6.12
CA TYR A 318 33.12 -20.20 6.75
C TYR A 318 33.79 -19.34 7.82
N THR A 319 34.22 -19.92 8.93
CA THR A 319 35.14 -19.28 9.89
C THR A 319 36.58 -19.61 9.56
N ASP A 320 37.47 -18.63 9.71
CA ASP A 320 38.91 -18.82 9.62
C ASP A 320 39.48 -18.91 11.04
N SER A 321 40.12 -20.04 11.40
CA SER A 321 40.64 -20.23 12.77
C SER A 321 42.04 -19.66 12.99
N SER A 322 42.59 -18.94 12.02
CA SER A 322 43.89 -18.26 12.11
C SER A 322 43.86 -16.93 11.38
N TYR A 323 44.65 -15.97 11.88
CA TYR A 323 44.80 -14.61 11.33
C TYR A 323 45.27 -14.58 9.84
N HIS A 324 45.63 -15.74 9.27
CA HIS A 324 46.06 -15.91 7.88
C HIS A 324 45.25 -16.99 7.12
N GLY A 325 44.03 -17.33 7.55
CA GLY A 325 43.08 -18.09 6.72
C GLY A 325 43.46 -19.55 6.41
N THR A 326 44.33 -20.18 7.20
CA THR A 326 44.91 -21.50 6.86
C THR A 326 43.97 -22.68 7.16
N TYR A 327 42.95 -22.46 7.97
CA TYR A 327 41.95 -23.47 8.34
C TYR A 327 40.57 -22.83 8.31
N THR A 328 39.73 -23.34 7.41
CA THR A 328 38.38 -22.85 7.19
C THR A 328 37.39 -23.89 7.69
N THR A 329 36.39 -23.47 8.46
CA THR A 329 35.32 -24.36 8.95
C THR A 329 34.00 -23.87 8.41
N TYR A 330 33.28 -24.73 7.69
CA TYR A 330 31.95 -24.40 7.16
C TYR A 330 30.94 -24.20 8.30
N LYS A 331 30.11 -23.18 8.17
CA LYS A 331 29.13 -22.79 9.19
C LYS A 331 27.69 -22.87 8.73
N GLY A 332 27.44 -22.71 7.44
CA GLY A 332 26.10 -22.74 6.89
C GLY A 332 25.99 -22.00 5.57
N ARG A 333 24.77 -21.87 5.09
CA ARG A 333 24.45 -21.20 3.83
C ARG A 333 23.11 -20.49 3.87
N ILE A 334 22.93 -19.58 2.92
CA ILE A 334 21.61 -19.08 2.56
C ILE A 334 21.12 -19.90 1.36
N GLY A 335 19.97 -20.55 1.46
CA GLY A 335 19.33 -21.20 0.32
C GLY A 335 18.73 -20.20 -0.64
N THR A 336 18.43 -20.62 -1.88
CA THR A 336 17.79 -19.76 -2.90
C THR A 336 16.40 -19.27 -2.51
N ASP A 337 15.81 -19.93 -1.51
CA ASP A 337 14.56 -19.65 -0.83
C ASP A 337 14.71 -18.67 0.34
N MET A 338 15.87 -17.99 0.46
CA MET A 338 16.21 -17.05 1.52
C MET A 338 16.21 -17.62 2.95
N ASN A 339 16.07 -18.95 3.08
CA ASN A 339 16.23 -19.65 4.34
C ASN A 339 17.71 -19.78 4.69
N ILE A 340 18.02 -19.67 6.00
CA ILE A 340 19.36 -19.86 6.54
C ILE A 340 19.46 -21.29 7.05
N TYR A 341 20.49 -21.98 6.56
CA TYR A 341 20.79 -23.37 6.89
C TYR A 341 22.12 -23.45 7.62
N ASP A 342 22.19 -24.25 8.68
CA ASP A 342 23.43 -24.48 9.42
C ASP A 342 24.41 -25.41 8.66
N SER A 343 25.52 -25.75 9.29
CA SER A 343 26.53 -26.64 8.71
C SER A 343 26.05 -28.07 8.42
N GLN A 344 24.88 -28.46 8.92
CA GLN A 344 24.22 -29.74 8.71
C GLN A 344 23.05 -29.64 7.73
N ASP A 345 22.89 -28.49 7.06
CA ASP A 345 21.76 -28.19 6.16
C ASP A 345 20.38 -28.19 6.85
N ILE A 346 20.33 -27.92 8.16
CA ILE A 346 19.07 -27.74 8.89
C ILE A 346 18.68 -26.27 8.84
N LYS A 347 17.41 -25.97 8.51
CA LYS A 347 16.90 -24.59 8.56
C LYS A 347 16.95 -24.07 9.99
N VAL A 348 17.72 -23.02 10.21
CA VAL A 348 17.91 -22.36 11.51
C VAL A 348 17.39 -20.92 11.53
N GLY A 349 16.96 -20.40 10.38
CA GLY A 349 16.39 -19.06 10.26
C GLY A 349 16.02 -18.73 8.83
N TYR A 350 15.72 -17.46 8.60
CA TYR A 350 15.53 -16.88 7.26
C TYR A 350 15.87 -15.40 7.29
N ILE A 351 16.12 -14.86 6.10
CA ILE A 351 16.31 -13.43 5.87
C ILE A 351 14.97 -12.90 5.38
N ASP A 352 14.44 -11.86 6.01
CA ASP A 352 13.27 -11.15 5.49
C ASP A 352 13.66 -10.23 4.34
N ASP A 353 12.65 -9.63 3.69
CA ASP A 353 12.87 -8.79 2.52
C ASP A 353 13.61 -7.48 2.86
N CYS A 354 13.65 -7.11 4.14
CA CYS A 354 14.42 -5.99 4.68
C CYS A 354 15.87 -6.36 5.06
N GLY A 355 16.31 -7.60 4.80
CA GLY A 355 17.65 -8.08 5.16
C GLY A 355 17.84 -8.36 6.66
N ARG A 356 16.76 -8.42 7.44
CA ARG A 356 16.75 -8.75 8.87
C ARG A 356 16.72 -10.26 9.06
N ILE A 357 17.28 -10.71 10.18
CA ILE A 357 17.40 -12.14 10.44
C ILE A 357 16.35 -12.58 11.44
N HIS A 358 15.62 -13.61 11.07
CA HIS A 358 14.69 -14.31 11.93
C HIS A 358 15.23 -15.70 12.23
N ASN A 359 15.11 -16.15 13.48
CA ASN A 359 15.41 -17.52 13.84
C ASN A 359 14.37 -18.50 13.26
N ALA A 360 14.56 -19.80 13.46
CA ALA A 360 13.64 -20.82 12.95
C ALA A 360 12.20 -20.69 13.48
N GLN A 361 12.01 -19.96 14.59
CA GLN A 361 10.72 -19.67 15.21
C GLN A 361 10.12 -18.34 14.74
N GLY A 362 10.77 -17.62 13.81
CA GLY A 362 10.28 -16.34 13.27
C GLY A 362 10.62 -15.12 14.14
N VAL A 363 11.31 -15.30 15.26
CA VAL A 363 11.72 -14.17 16.12
C VAL A 363 12.89 -13.46 15.47
N MET A 364 12.78 -12.15 15.31
CA MET A 364 13.87 -11.32 14.82
C MET A 364 15.02 -11.33 15.84
N VAL A 365 16.22 -11.67 15.36
CA VAL A 365 17.44 -11.77 16.20
C VAL A 365 18.52 -10.75 15.82
N ILE A 366 18.43 -10.13 14.63
CA ILE A 366 19.33 -9.06 14.18
C ILE A 366 18.52 -8.05 13.36
N SER A 367 18.54 -6.78 13.79
CA SER A 367 17.67 -5.72 13.27
C SER A 367 18.42 -4.48 12.74
N ASP A 368 19.76 -4.52 12.64
CA ASP A 368 20.54 -3.31 12.31
C ASP A 368 20.44 -2.95 10.82
N THR A 369 20.09 -1.69 10.56
CA THR A 369 19.82 -1.07 9.26
C THR A 369 21.09 -0.74 8.47
N ASN A 370 22.28 -0.95 9.03
CA ASN A 370 23.55 -0.62 8.39
C ASN A 370 24.28 -1.82 7.75
N HIS A 371 23.69 -3.01 7.78
CA HIS A 371 24.30 -4.23 7.26
C HIS A 371 23.43 -4.86 6.17
N SER A 372 24.05 -5.35 5.10
CA SER A 372 23.34 -6.19 4.14
C SER A 372 22.84 -7.47 4.82
N GLY A 373 21.71 -8.04 4.35
CA GLY A 373 21.21 -9.32 4.86
C GLY A 373 22.25 -10.45 4.82
N PHE A 374 23.24 -10.31 3.93
CA PHE A 374 24.42 -11.17 3.87
C PHE A 374 25.32 -11.05 5.10
N ALA A 375 25.65 -9.83 5.51
CA ALA A 375 26.44 -9.58 6.71
C ALA A 375 25.68 -10.04 7.96
N ASN A 376 24.37 -9.78 8.03
CA ASN A 376 23.55 -10.24 9.14
C ASN A 376 23.47 -11.77 9.23
N ALA A 377 23.32 -12.47 8.09
CA ALA A 377 23.37 -13.93 8.05
C ALA A 377 24.73 -14.49 8.48
N ALA A 378 25.83 -13.79 8.17
CA ALA A 378 27.15 -14.13 8.68
C ALA A 378 27.19 -14.00 10.21
N TYR A 379 26.77 -12.87 10.78
CA TYR A 379 26.73 -12.69 12.24
C TYR A 379 25.91 -13.79 12.94
N TYR A 380 24.77 -14.14 12.36
CA TYR A 380 23.87 -15.18 12.87
C TYR A 380 24.51 -16.58 12.83
N LEU A 381 25.03 -17.02 11.68
CA LEU A 381 25.66 -18.33 11.52
C LEU A 381 26.96 -18.50 12.32
N LEU A 382 27.58 -17.38 12.70
CA LEU A 382 28.81 -17.35 13.49
C LEU A 382 28.56 -17.30 14.99
N ASN A 383 27.29 -17.22 15.43
CA ASN A 383 26.88 -17.02 16.83
C ASN A 383 27.59 -15.82 17.47
N LEU A 384 27.77 -14.73 16.73
CA LEU A 384 28.49 -13.53 17.20
C LEU A 384 27.58 -12.50 17.86
N ILE A 385 26.27 -12.73 17.83
CA ILE A 385 25.25 -11.98 18.54
C ILE A 385 24.27 -13.04 19.06
N GLY A 386 24.05 -13.07 20.38
CA GLY A 386 23.25 -14.06 21.08
C GLY A 386 21.96 -13.47 21.62
#